data_AF-A0A6G3MJ81-F1
#
_entry.id   AF-A0A6G3MJ81-F1
#
_cell.length_a   1.000
_cell.length_b   1.000
_cell.length_c   1.000
_cell.angle_alpha   90.00
_cell.angle_beta   90.00
_cell.angle_gamma   90.00
#
_symmetry.space_group_name_H-M   'P 1'
#
loop_
_entity.id
_entity.type
_entity.pdbx_description
1 polymer ?
#
loop_
_entity_poly.entity_id
_entity_poly.type
_entity_poly.pdbx_seq_one_letter_code
_entity_poly.pdbx_strand_id
1 'polypeptide(L)'
;MIKNANGLSDFLTVSHSNMKLLWHSNKFSSGEFLIEFLNDLRDSLFATKYDWLQIILIALIMHCLRTIITKIVFTKLLAILPYDKRKRNNFLECLWMIIFYTFTTVMNTYFVKKYNILNGRNLILMIHRPLNSIPFKLQSLRLIQTSHYVYCFYRLIYIDKVKDDAPIMGLHHLLTISLQMISYSNGFVYIGVAIEFLHDINDIILNTTKLL
;
A
#
# COMPACT_ATOMS: atom_id res chain seq x y z
N MET A 1 32.80 -4.73 -12.09
CA MET A 1 31.70 -5.33 -12.86
C MET A 1 30.40 -4.61 -12.47
N ILE A 2 30.17 -3.44 -13.07
CA ILE A 2 29.07 -2.53 -12.75
C ILE A 2 28.07 -2.64 -13.90
N LYS A 3 26.91 -3.26 -13.66
CA LYS A 3 25.82 -3.33 -14.65
C LYS A 3 24.88 -2.14 -14.44
N ASN A 4 24.96 -1.22 -15.39
CA ASN A 4 23.99 -0.27 -15.94
C ASN A 4 22.88 0.31 -15.05
N ALA A 5 23.00 1.61 -14.83
CA ALA A 5 21.97 2.56 -14.39
C ALA A 5 21.08 3.06 -15.55
N ASN A 6 20.71 2.21 -16.52
CA ASN A 6 19.95 2.59 -17.72
C ASN A 6 18.49 2.09 -17.73
N GLY A 7 18.09 1.24 -16.77
CA GLY A 7 16.77 0.60 -16.79
C GLY A 7 15.59 1.57 -16.73
N LEU A 8 15.70 2.68 -15.99
CA LEU A 8 14.59 3.61 -15.81
C LEU A 8 14.40 4.56 -17.00
N SER A 9 15.48 5.05 -17.62
CA SER A 9 15.38 5.88 -18.82
C SER A 9 14.84 5.08 -20.00
N ASP A 10 15.29 3.83 -20.12
CA ASP A 10 14.88 2.93 -21.19
C ASP A 10 13.44 2.45 -20.96
N PHE A 11 13.05 2.17 -19.72
CA PHE A 11 11.66 1.86 -19.35
C PHE A 11 10.70 3.04 -19.61
N LEU A 12 11.06 4.25 -19.19
CA LEU A 12 10.23 5.44 -19.39
C LEU A 12 10.12 5.82 -20.87
N THR A 13 11.17 5.65 -21.67
CA THR A 13 11.12 5.95 -23.11
C THR A 13 10.34 4.90 -23.89
N VAL A 14 10.48 3.60 -23.57
CA VAL A 14 9.73 2.51 -24.21
C VAL A 14 8.26 2.51 -23.78
N SER A 15 7.96 2.74 -22.50
CA SER A 15 6.60 2.88 -22.01
C SER A 15 5.91 4.10 -22.64
N HIS A 16 6.60 5.25 -22.71
CA HIS A 16 6.03 6.46 -23.29
C HIS A 16 5.81 6.35 -24.80
N SER A 17 6.71 5.70 -25.55
CA SER A 17 6.55 5.50 -27.00
C SER A 17 5.45 4.51 -27.32
N ASN A 18 5.39 3.38 -26.62
CA ASN A 18 4.35 2.36 -26.80
C ASN A 18 2.98 2.90 -26.40
N MET A 19 2.86 3.55 -25.25
CA MET A 19 1.57 4.07 -24.77
C MET A 19 1.02 5.19 -25.68
N LYS A 20 1.90 5.99 -26.31
CA LYS A 20 1.51 7.04 -27.26
C LYS A 20 1.06 6.49 -28.63
N LEU A 21 1.70 5.42 -29.10
CA LEU A 21 1.28 4.68 -30.29
C LEU A 21 -0.08 3.96 -30.08
N LEU A 22 -0.26 3.41 -28.89
CA LEU A 22 -1.44 2.67 -28.47
C LEU A 22 -2.65 3.59 -28.25
N TRP A 23 -2.45 4.75 -27.62
CA TRP A 23 -3.51 5.77 -27.41
C TRP A 23 -4.06 6.34 -28.72
N HIS A 24 -3.21 6.53 -29.74
CA HIS A 24 -3.64 7.08 -31.03
C HIS A 24 -4.31 6.05 -31.96
N SER A 25 -4.20 4.75 -31.69
CA SER A 25 -4.64 3.71 -32.63
C SER A 25 -6.08 3.23 -32.44
N ASN A 26 -6.83 3.73 -31.44
CA ASN A 26 -8.23 3.33 -31.15
C ASN A 26 -8.45 1.80 -31.08
N LYS A 27 -7.38 1.03 -30.85
CA LYS A 27 -7.33 -0.44 -30.89
C LYS A 27 -7.23 -1.06 -29.51
N PHE A 28 -7.70 -0.35 -28.48
CA PHE A 28 -7.66 -0.86 -27.12
C PHE A 28 -8.92 -1.66 -26.82
N SER A 29 -8.86 -2.97 -27.08
CA SER A 29 -9.78 -3.88 -26.41
C SER A 29 -9.37 -3.98 -24.94
N SER A 30 -10.35 -4.00 -24.01
CA SER A 30 -10.07 -4.03 -22.57
C SER A 30 -9.24 -5.25 -22.13
N GLY A 31 -9.30 -6.35 -22.89
CA GLY A 31 -8.51 -7.56 -22.63
C GLY A 31 -7.03 -7.42 -22.98
N GLU A 32 -6.68 -6.78 -24.09
CA GLU A 32 -5.28 -6.59 -24.49
C GLU A 32 -4.55 -5.62 -23.55
N PHE A 33 -5.24 -4.59 -23.06
CA PHE A 33 -4.71 -3.70 -22.03
C PHE A 33 -4.29 -4.40 -20.76
N LEU A 34 -5.14 -5.28 -20.24
CA LEU A 34 -4.86 -5.97 -18.98
C LEU A 34 -3.65 -6.87 -19.12
N ILE A 35 -3.49 -7.54 -20.26
CA ILE A 35 -2.35 -8.43 -20.51
C ILE A 35 -1.06 -7.62 -20.63
N GLU A 36 -1.05 -6.53 -21.41
CA GLU A 36 0.11 -5.64 -21.53
C GLU A 36 0.47 -5.00 -20.18
N PHE A 37 -0.52 -4.49 -19.46
CA PHE A 37 -0.32 -3.94 -18.12
C PHE A 37 0.27 -4.98 -17.15
N LEU A 38 -0.25 -6.21 -17.15
CA LEU A 38 0.28 -7.29 -16.30
C LEU A 38 1.71 -7.68 -16.67
N ASN A 39 2.06 -7.62 -17.96
CA ASN A 39 3.44 -7.85 -18.41
C ASN A 39 4.37 -6.72 -17.96
N ASP A 40 3.97 -5.47 -18.15
CA ASP A 40 4.73 -4.30 -17.67
C ASP A 40 4.89 -4.32 -16.15
N LEU A 41 3.85 -4.73 -15.41
CA LEU A 41 3.89 -4.95 -13.97
C LEU A 41 4.96 -5.98 -13.61
N ARG A 42 4.91 -7.15 -14.24
CA ARG A 42 5.85 -8.24 -14.00
C ARG A 42 7.29 -7.79 -14.25
N ASP A 43 7.52 -7.07 -15.34
CA ASP A 43 8.86 -6.64 -15.74
C ASP A 43 9.38 -5.49 -14.86
N SER A 44 8.50 -4.73 -14.21
CA SER A 44 8.85 -3.64 -13.30
C SER A 44 9.02 -4.09 -11.83
N LEU A 45 8.49 -5.26 -11.48
CA LEU A 45 8.46 -5.76 -10.10
C LEU A 45 9.76 -6.50 -9.75
N PHE A 46 10.74 -5.73 -9.30
CA PHE A 46 11.99 -6.26 -8.74
C PHE A 46 11.96 -6.21 -7.21
N ALA A 47 11.41 -7.25 -6.59
CA ALA A 47 11.46 -7.46 -5.15
C ALA A 47 12.24 -8.74 -4.80
N THR A 48 13.05 -8.68 -3.75
CA THR A 48 13.85 -9.82 -3.30
C THR A 48 12.98 -10.85 -2.58
N LYS A 49 13.48 -12.09 -2.44
CA LYS A 49 12.82 -13.12 -1.64
C LYS A 49 12.58 -12.68 -0.18
N TYR A 50 13.48 -11.85 0.35
CA TYR A 50 13.37 -11.32 1.71
C TYR A 50 12.22 -10.32 1.84
N ASP A 51 11.99 -9.48 0.82
CA ASP A 51 10.88 -8.53 0.82
C ASP A 51 9.53 -9.28 0.85
N TRP A 52 9.37 -10.30 0.02
CA TRP A 52 8.16 -11.14 0.00
C TRP A 52 7.95 -11.88 1.32
N LEU A 53 9.00 -12.45 1.89
CA LEU A 53 8.95 -13.11 3.19
C LEU A 53 8.51 -12.12 4.29
N GLN A 54 9.08 -10.92 4.28
CA GLN A 54 8.73 -9.86 5.22
C GLN A 54 7.25 -9.47 5.08
N ILE A 55 6.74 -9.33 3.86
CA ILE A 55 5.32 -9.01 3.60
C ILE A 55 4.39 -10.06 4.21
N ILE A 56 4.66 -11.34 3.94
CA ILE A 56 3.83 -12.44 4.42
C ILE A 56 3.89 -12.54 5.95
N LEU A 57 5.09 -12.47 6.54
CA LEU A 57 5.27 -12.54 7.99
C LEU A 57 4.54 -11.40 8.69
N ILE A 58 4.66 -10.17 8.19
CA ILE A 58 3.98 -9.02 8.77
C ILE A 58 2.46 -9.17 8.62
N ALA A 59 1.95 -9.61 7.48
CA ALA A 59 0.51 -9.82 7.29
C ALA A 59 -0.06 -10.86 8.28
N LEU A 60 0.69 -11.94 8.55
CA LEU A 60 0.33 -12.93 9.57
C LEU A 60 0.38 -12.33 10.99
N ILE A 61 1.41 -11.56 11.31
CA ILE A 61 1.51 -10.86 12.59
C ILE A 61 0.34 -9.90 12.77
N MET A 62 -0.07 -9.17 11.73
CA MET A 62 -1.23 -8.28 11.77
C MET A 62 -2.52 -9.05 12.04
N HIS A 63 -2.71 -10.21 11.42
CA HIS A 63 -3.86 -11.07 11.71
C HIS A 63 -3.89 -11.51 13.19
N CYS A 64 -2.76 -11.99 13.71
CA CYS A 64 -2.62 -12.38 15.11
C CYS A 64 -2.86 -11.19 16.06
N LEU A 65 -2.24 -10.05 15.79
CA LEU A 65 -2.37 -8.86 16.61
C LEU A 65 -3.82 -8.36 16.66
N ARG A 66 -4.50 -8.32 15.51
CA ARG A 66 -5.92 -7.97 15.45
C ARG A 66 -6.77 -8.90 16.28
N THR A 67 -6.58 -10.22 16.17
CA THR A 67 -7.40 -11.19 16.92
C THR A 67 -7.16 -11.09 18.43
N ILE A 68 -5.93 -10.86 18.87
CA ILE A 68 -5.57 -10.65 20.27
C ILE A 68 -6.20 -9.36 20.81
N ILE A 69 -5.98 -8.22 20.13
CA ILE A 69 -6.53 -6.92 20.56
C ILE A 69 -8.05 -6.96 20.60
N THR A 70 -8.68 -7.59 19.60
CA THR A 70 -10.13 -7.73 19.56
C THR A 70 -10.65 -8.50 20.78
N LYS A 71 -10.01 -9.63 21.11
CA LYS A 71 -10.41 -10.49 22.24
C LYS A 71 -10.18 -9.84 23.61
N ILE A 72 -9.11 -9.07 23.78
CA ILE A 72 -8.71 -8.50 25.08
C ILE A 72 -9.40 -7.15 25.33
N VAL A 73 -9.36 -6.25 24.34
CA VAL A 73 -9.74 -4.84 24.48
C VAL A 73 -11.15 -4.64 23.94
N PHE A 74 -11.38 -5.06 22.70
CA PHE A 74 -12.59 -4.62 22.01
C PHE A 74 -13.87 -5.34 22.46
N THR A 75 -13.78 -6.61 22.86
CA THR A 75 -14.91 -7.34 23.45
C THR A 75 -15.42 -6.69 24.73
N LYS A 76 -14.50 -6.20 25.59
CA LYS A 76 -14.84 -5.46 26.81
C LYS A 76 -15.52 -4.14 26.49
N LEU A 77 -14.99 -3.40 25.50
CA LEU A 77 -15.59 -2.15 25.03
C LEU A 77 -16.99 -2.36 24.45
N LEU A 78 -17.18 -3.42 23.65
CA LEU A 78 -18.47 -3.74 23.04
C LEU A 78 -19.54 -4.21 24.04
N ALA A 79 -19.15 -4.70 25.21
CA ALA A 79 -20.12 -5.10 26.24
C ALA A 79 -20.90 -3.89 26.80
N ILE A 80 -20.34 -2.69 26.69
CA ILE A 80 -20.92 -1.44 27.20
C ILE A 80 -21.87 -0.81 26.15
N LEU A 81 -21.77 -1.20 24.88
CA LEU A 81 -22.45 -0.54 23.77
C LEU A 81 -23.65 -1.36 23.24
N PRO A 82 -24.83 -0.75 23.04
CA PRO A 82 -26.03 -1.43 22.55
C PRO A 82 -26.02 -1.61 21.02
N TYR A 83 -24.97 -2.22 20.48
CA TYR A 83 -24.83 -2.43 19.02
C TYR A 83 -25.32 -3.81 18.58
N ASP A 84 -26.00 -3.88 17.44
CA ASP A 84 -26.30 -5.13 16.73
C ASP A 84 -25.02 -5.81 16.22
N LYS A 85 -25.07 -7.14 16.03
CA LYS A 85 -23.93 -7.96 15.58
C LYS A 85 -23.22 -7.40 14.33
N ARG A 86 -23.98 -6.88 13.35
CA ARG A 86 -23.41 -6.27 12.14
C ARG A 86 -22.69 -4.95 12.44
N LYS A 87 -23.31 -4.07 13.23
CA LYS A 87 -22.70 -2.80 13.66
C LYS A 87 -21.45 -3.04 14.51
N ARG A 88 -21.46 -4.06 15.39
CA ARG A 88 -20.29 -4.49 16.17
C ARG A 88 -19.10 -4.84 15.28
N ASN A 89 -19.29 -5.69 14.27
CA ASN A 89 -18.18 -6.10 13.39
C ASN A 89 -17.59 -4.92 12.61
N ASN A 90 -18.44 -4.03 12.08
CA ASN A 90 -17.99 -2.82 11.40
C ASN A 90 -17.24 -1.88 12.35
N PHE A 91 -17.70 -1.73 13.59
CA PHE A 91 -17.05 -0.92 14.62
C PHE A 91 -15.65 -1.45 14.94
N LEU A 92 -15.52 -2.76 15.16
CA LEU A 92 -14.23 -3.42 15.41
C LEU A 92 -13.25 -3.25 14.26
N GLU A 93 -13.76 -3.32 13.03
CA GLU A 93 -12.96 -3.11 11.83
C GLU A 93 -12.44 -1.68 11.75
N CYS A 94 -13.31 -0.67 11.90
CA CYS A 94 -12.89 0.73 11.86
C CYS A 94 -11.89 1.05 12.98
N LEU A 95 -12.09 0.51 14.18
CA LEU A 95 -11.18 0.72 15.31
C LEU A 95 -9.79 0.11 15.06
N TRP A 96 -9.74 -1.11 14.49
CA TRP A 96 -8.47 -1.71 14.06
C TRP A 96 -7.75 -0.82 13.03
N MET A 97 -8.47 -0.33 12.03
CA MET A 97 -7.89 0.55 11.01
C MET A 97 -7.33 1.83 11.63
N ILE A 98 -8.08 2.48 12.53
CA ILE A 98 -7.61 3.69 13.22
C ILE A 98 -6.32 3.43 14.00
N ILE A 99 -6.24 2.32 14.75
CA ILE A 99 -5.02 1.97 15.50
C ILE A 99 -3.84 1.80 14.54
N PHE A 100 -4.03 1.04 13.45
CA PHE A 100 -2.99 0.77 12.48
C PHE A 100 -2.51 2.05 11.80
N TYR A 101 -3.43 2.83 11.21
CA TYR A 101 -3.08 4.05 10.48
C TYR A 101 -2.52 5.14 11.39
N THR A 102 -2.95 5.21 12.66
CA THR A 102 -2.34 6.12 13.64
C THR A 102 -0.89 5.74 13.90
N PHE A 103 -0.60 4.45 14.09
CA PHE A 103 0.76 3.96 14.27
C PHE A 103 1.65 4.26 13.06
N THR A 104 1.19 3.95 11.84
CA THR A 104 1.97 4.22 10.63
C THR A 104 2.12 5.70 10.36
N THR A 105 1.10 6.53 10.61
CA THR A 105 1.18 7.99 10.48
C THR A 105 2.25 8.58 11.41
N VAL A 106 2.35 8.11 12.66
CA VAL A 106 3.40 8.57 13.59
C VAL A 106 4.79 8.22 13.05
N MET A 107 4.98 6.98 12.56
CA MET A 107 6.24 6.53 11.97
C MET A 107 6.59 7.31 10.68
N ASN A 108 5.61 7.53 9.81
CA ASN A 108 5.75 8.32 8.60
C ASN A 108 6.12 9.78 8.93
N THR A 109 5.44 10.39 9.90
CA THR A 109 5.73 11.76 10.36
C THR A 109 7.19 11.90 10.79
N TYR A 110 7.72 10.92 11.53
CA TYR A 110 9.12 10.91 11.94
C TYR A 110 10.07 10.93 10.74
N PHE A 111 9.85 10.08 9.73
CA PHE A 111 10.72 10.03 8.55
C PHE A 111 10.55 11.23 7.62
N VAL A 112 9.32 11.70 7.45
CA VAL A 112 9.01 12.93 6.71
C VAL A 112 9.78 14.11 7.28
N LYS A 113 9.80 14.27 8.62
CA LYS A 113 10.58 15.32 9.29
C LYS A 113 12.08 15.07 9.17
N LYS A 114 12.53 13.84 9.43
CA LYS A 114 13.96 13.48 9.43
C LYS A 114 14.66 13.77 8.10
N TYR A 115 14.02 13.45 6.97
CA TYR A 115 14.59 13.69 5.64
C TYR A 115 14.04 14.95 4.97
N ASN A 116 13.24 15.74 5.69
CA ASN A 116 12.58 16.94 5.19
C ASN A 116 11.87 16.68 3.84
N ILE A 117 11.11 15.58 3.77
CA ILE A 117 10.53 15.03 2.53
C ILE A 117 9.50 15.99 1.92
N LEU A 118 8.74 16.72 2.74
CA LEU A 118 7.72 17.66 2.26
C LEU A 118 8.31 18.96 1.68
N ASN A 119 9.62 19.21 1.86
CA ASN A 119 10.29 20.29 1.17
C ASN A 119 10.56 19.86 -0.28
N GLY A 120 9.80 20.42 -1.23
CA GLY A 120 9.82 20.03 -2.65
C GLY A 120 11.23 19.97 -3.26
N ARG A 121 12.17 20.82 -2.82
CA ARG A 121 13.57 20.77 -3.29
C ARG A 121 14.28 19.48 -2.88
N ASN A 122 14.14 19.06 -1.63
CA ASN A 122 14.77 17.83 -1.12
C ASN A 122 14.11 16.59 -1.72
N LEU A 123 12.79 16.62 -1.89
CA LEU A 123 12.04 15.53 -2.50
C LEU A 123 12.52 15.23 -3.91
N ILE A 124 12.69 16.26 -4.75
CA ILE A 124 13.17 16.11 -6.13
C ILE A 124 14.57 15.47 -6.15
N LEU A 125 15.46 15.88 -5.24
CA LEU A 125 16.83 15.34 -5.13
C LEU A 125 16.87 13.88 -4.63
N MET A 126 15.79 13.42 -4.01
CA MET A 126 15.68 12.09 -3.39
C MET A 126 14.65 11.20 -4.08
N ILE A 127 14.02 11.70 -5.16
CA ILE A 127 12.85 11.07 -5.77
C ILE A 127 13.13 9.64 -6.22
N HIS A 128 14.32 9.42 -6.77
CA HIS A 128 14.80 8.13 -7.22
C HIS A 128 16.17 7.84 -6.60
N ARG A 129 16.26 6.74 -5.85
CA ARG A 129 17.50 6.26 -5.26
C ARG A 129 17.57 4.73 -5.34
N PRO A 130 18.73 4.12 -5.63
CA PRO A 130 18.85 2.68 -5.61
C PRO A 130 18.53 2.14 -4.21
N LEU A 131 17.84 1.01 -4.13
CA LEU A 131 17.31 0.47 -2.87
C LEU A 131 18.40 0.30 -1.79
N ASN A 132 19.59 -0.15 -2.18
CA ASN A 132 20.75 -0.32 -1.29
C ASN A 132 21.24 0.99 -0.64
N SER A 133 20.93 2.16 -1.22
CA SER A 133 21.28 3.46 -0.66
C SER A 133 20.22 4.03 0.29
N ILE A 134 19.03 3.42 0.32
CA ILE A 134 17.92 3.85 1.15
C ILE A 134 18.05 3.18 2.51
N PRO A 135 17.87 3.88 3.64
CA PRO A 135 17.97 3.27 4.95
C PRO A 135 16.93 2.17 5.13
N PHE A 136 17.39 1.01 5.62
CA PHE A 136 16.56 -0.19 5.81
C PHE A 136 15.27 0.07 6.59
N LYS A 137 15.28 1.00 7.55
CA LYS A 137 14.09 1.37 8.32
C LYS A 137 12.97 1.97 7.46
N LEU A 138 13.27 2.77 6.43
CA LEU A 138 12.23 3.25 5.50
C LEU A 138 11.74 2.14 4.60
N GLN A 139 12.65 1.29 4.11
CA GLN A 139 12.28 0.14 3.29
C GLN A 139 11.32 -0.79 4.05
N SER A 140 11.63 -1.09 5.31
CA SER A 140 10.76 -1.88 6.18
C SER A 140 9.41 -1.21 6.43
N LEU A 141 9.37 0.12 6.61
CA LEU A 141 8.11 0.84 6.78
C LEU A 141 7.21 0.72 5.55
N ARG A 142 7.79 0.85 4.35
CA ARG A 142 7.08 0.60 3.08
C ARG A 142 6.48 -0.80 3.03
N LEU A 143 7.29 -1.81 3.35
CA LEU A 143 6.84 -3.20 3.33
C LEU A 143 5.75 -3.46 4.40
N ILE A 144 5.82 -2.84 5.58
CA ILE A 144 4.76 -2.91 6.59
C ILE A 144 3.43 -2.40 6.03
N GLN A 145 3.46 -1.27 5.32
CA GLN A 145 2.24 -0.73 4.71
C GLN A 145 1.70 -1.63 3.61
N THR A 146 2.55 -2.12 2.71
CA THR A 146 2.12 -3.07 1.68
C THR A 146 1.56 -4.36 2.28
N SER A 147 2.14 -4.85 3.37
CA SER A 147 1.62 -6.00 4.13
C SER A 147 0.20 -5.76 4.64
N HIS A 148 -0.09 -4.54 5.10
CA HIS A 148 -1.43 -4.17 5.54
C HIS A 148 -2.43 -4.20 4.38
N TYR A 149 -2.08 -3.67 3.22
CA TYR A 149 -2.94 -3.72 2.04
C TYR A 149 -3.17 -5.15 1.56
N VAL A 150 -2.13 -5.99 1.54
CA VAL A 150 -2.25 -7.43 1.23
C VAL A 150 -3.17 -8.13 2.23
N TYR A 151 -3.01 -7.84 3.52
CA TYR A 151 -3.88 -8.38 4.57
C TYR A 151 -5.35 -7.95 4.39
N CYS A 152 -5.60 -6.67 4.08
CA CYS A 152 -6.95 -6.17 3.83
C CYS A 152 -7.59 -6.82 2.59
N PHE A 153 -6.81 -7.00 1.52
CA PHE A 153 -7.27 -7.69 0.33
C PHE A 153 -7.62 -9.16 0.60
N TYR A 154 -6.78 -9.86 1.36
CA TYR A 154 -7.08 -11.23 1.81
C TYR A 154 -8.38 -11.29 2.62
N ARG A 155 -8.59 -10.35 3.55
CA ARG A 155 -9.83 -10.28 4.33
C ARG A 155 -11.06 -10.06 3.45
N LEU A 156 -10.97 -9.17 2.48
CA LEU A 156 -12.06 -8.85 1.56
C LEU A 156 -12.52 -10.09 0.76
N ILE A 157 -11.58 -10.94 0.33
CA ILE A 157 -11.89 -12.13 -0.48
C ILE A 157 -12.41 -13.28 0.38
N TYR A 158 -11.79 -13.53 1.54
CA TYR A 158 -11.98 -14.81 2.25
C TYR A 158 -12.73 -14.70 3.58
N ILE A 159 -12.73 -13.54 4.23
CA ILE A 159 -13.24 -13.40 5.61
C ILE A 159 -14.53 -12.57 5.63
N ASP A 160 -14.52 -11.43 4.95
CA ASP A 160 -15.61 -10.49 5.03
C ASP A 160 -16.76 -10.94 4.10
N LYS A 161 -17.99 -10.66 4.51
CA LYS A 161 -19.14 -10.89 3.64
C LYS A 161 -19.02 -9.97 2.44
N VAL A 162 -19.14 -10.54 1.24
CA VAL A 162 -19.18 -9.80 -0.01
C VAL A 162 -20.30 -8.75 0.09
N LYS A 163 -19.89 -7.50 0.13
CA LYS A 163 -20.76 -6.33 0.00
C LYS A 163 -20.82 -5.94 -1.48
N ASP A 164 -21.81 -5.17 -1.88
CA ASP A 164 -21.98 -4.76 -3.29
C ASP A 164 -20.79 -3.96 -3.83
N ASP A 165 -20.03 -3.30 -2.95
CA ASP A 165 -18.80 -2.54 -3.26
C ASP A 165 -17.52 -3.40 -3.25
N ALA A 166 -17.59 -4.68 -2.92
CA ALA A 166 -16.43 -5.55 -2.79
C ALA A 166 -15.57 -5.67 -4.07
N PRO A 167 -16.13 -5.75 -5.30
CA PRO A 167 -15.30 -5.80 -6.51
C PRO A 167 -14.48 -4.52 -6.72
N ILE A 168 -15.09 -3.37 -6.45
CA ILE A 168 -14.44 -2.06 -6.61
C ILE A 168 -13.34 -1.90 -5.56
N MET A 169 -13.62 -2.27 -4.30
CA MET A 169 -12.64 -2.22 -3.22
C MET A 169 -11.48 -3.20 -3.47
N GLY A 170 -11.77 -4.37 -4.06
CA GLY A 170 -10.76 -5.35 -4.45
C GLY A 170 -9.83 -4.83 -5.54
N LEU A 171 -10.39 -4.21 -6.58
CA LEU A 171 -9.61 -3.58 -7.63
C LEU A 171 -8.75 -2.43 -7.09
N HIS A 172 -9.30 -1.61 -6.18
CA HIS A 172 -8.53 -0.57 -5.49
C HIS A 172 -7.33 -1.16 -4.75
N HIS A 173 -7.53 -2.20 -3.94
CA HIS A 173 -6.44 -2.86 -3.22
C HIS A 173 -5.39 -3.44 -4.18
N LEU A 174 -5.81 -4.09 -5.27
CA LEU A 174 -4.89 -4.63 -6.28
C LEU A 174 -4.03 -3.53 -6.90
N LEU A 175 -4.64 -2.41 -7.30
CA LEU A 175 -3.93 -1.27 -7.86
C LEU A 175 -2.98 -0.63 -6.84
N THR A 176 -3.42 -0.41 -5.60
CA THR A 176 -2.58 0.21 -4.56
C THR A 176 -1.40 -0.69 -4.19
N ILE A 177 -1.59 -2.01 -4.07
CA ILE A 177 -0.49 -2.97 -3.83
C ILE A 177 0.50 -2.94 -5.00
N SER A 178 0.01 -2.95 -6.24
CA SER A 178 0.84 -2.92 -7.43
C SER A 178 1.66 -1.63 -7.48
N LEU A 179 1.03 -0.48 -7.26
CA LEU A 179 1.68 0.82 -7.24
C LEU A 179 2.72 0.92 -6.13
N GLN A 180 2.42 0.42 -4.92
CA GLN A 180 3.37 0.41 -3.81
C GLN A 180 4.61 -0.44 -4.11
N MET A 181 4.41 -1.64 -4.67
CA MET A 181 5.50 -2.57 -4.96
C MET A 181 6.38 -2.11 -6.13
N ILE A 182 5.79 -1.55 -7.19
CA ILE A 182 6.56 -0.97 -8.30
C ILE A 182 7.35 0.25 -7.82
N SER A 183 6.72 1.13 -7.04
CA SER A 183 7.37 2.31 -6.47
C SER A 183 8.56 1.90 -5.59
N TYR A 184 8.39 0.87 -4.77
CA TYR A 184 9.46 0.31 -3.94
C TYR A 184 10.61 -0.27 -4.79
N SER A 185 10.27 -1.14 -5.75
CA SER A 185 11.24 -1.84 -6.61
C SER A 185 12.10 -0.87 -7.42
N ASN A 186 11.48 0.22 -7.90
CA ASN A 186 12.16 1.25 -8.68
C ASN A 186 12.82 2.35 -7.83
N GLY A 187 12.89 2.19 -6.50
CA GLY A 187 13.63 3.13 -5.64
C GLY A 187 12.91 4.45 -5.38
N PHE A 188 11.61 4.54 -5.64
CA PHE A 188 10.75 5.71 -5.34
C PHE A 188 10.27 5.72 -3.88
N VAL A 189 11.13 5.30 -2.94
CA VAL A 189 10.73 5.10 -1.53
C VAL A 189 10.38 6.40 -0.82
N TYR A 190 11.12 7.48 -1.04
CA TYR A 190 10.88 8.76 -0.34
C TYR A 190 9.56 9.42 -0.76
N ILE A 191 9.26 9.45 -2.06
CA ILE A 191 7.96 9.92 -2.56
C ILE A 191 6.84 8.96 -2.12
N GLY A 192 7.11 7.66 -2.11
CA GLY A 192 6.20 6.66 -1.58
C GLY A 192 5.78 6.96 -0.15
N VAL A 193 6.73 7.24 0.75
CA VAL A 193 6.46 7.61 2.15
C VAL A 193 5.65 8.90 2.26
N ALA A 194 5.86 9.88 1.38
CA ALA A 194 5.06 11.11 1.37
C ALA A 194 3.60 10.84 0.98
N ILE A 195 3.38 10.01 -0.05
CA ILE A 195 2.04 9.62 -0.50
C ILE A 195 1.32 8.83 0.59
N GLU A 196 2.02 7.86 1.18
CA GLU A 196 1.50 7.03 2.28
C GLU A 196 1.15 7.85 3.52
N PHE A 197 1.97 8.83 3.88
CA PHE A 197 1.66 9.74 4.98
C PHE A 197 0.33 10.47 4.78
N LEU A 198 0.08 10.98 3.56
CA LEU A 198 -1.17 11.66 3.24
C LEU A 198 -2.35 10.68 3.20
N HIS A 199 -2.12 9.48 2.66
CA HIS A 199 -3.13 8.43 2.60
C HIS A 199 -3.57 7.98 4.00
N ASP A 200 -2.62 7.73 4.90
CA ASP A 200 -2.90 7.27 6.26
C ASP A 200 -3.74 8.30 7.03
N ILE A 201 -3.47 9.60 6.88
CA ILE A 201 -4.28 10.67 7.51
C ILE A 201 -5.72 10.62 6.98
N ASN A 202 -5.89 10.48 5.67
CA ASN A 202 -7.21 10.38 5.07
C ASN A 202 -7.96 9.13 5.57
N ASP A 203 -7.27 7.99 5.67
CA ASP A 203 -7.87 6.75 6.17
C ASP A 203 -8.26 6.85 7.65
N ILE A 204 -7.50 7.56 8.49
CA ILE A 204 -7.91 7.84 9.88
C ILE A 204 -9.20 8.64 9.89
N ILE A 205 -9.30 9.71 9.10
CA ILE A 205 -10.51 10.55 9.01
C ILE A 205 -11.68 9.71 8.51
N LEU A 206 -11.50 8.94 7.44
CA LEU A 206 -12.54 8.08 6.86
C LEU A 206 -13.08 7.06 7.88
N ASN A 207 -12.19 6.36 8.60
CA ASN A 207 -12.61 5.37 9.59
C ASN A 207 -13.21 6.01 10.85
N THR A 208 -12.77 7.20 11.23
CA THR A 208 -13.36 7.96 12.34
C THR A 208 -14.78 8.41 12.00
N THR A 209 -15.00 8.92 10.79
CA THR A 209 -16.34 9.33 10.32
C THR A 209 -17.29 8.15 10.19
N LYS A 210 -16.81 6.94 9.88
CA LYS A 210 -17.64 5.72 9.90
C LYS A 210 -18.08 5.29 11.31
N LEU A 211 -17.41 5.78 12.36
CA LEU A 211 -17.72 5.47 13.76
C LEU A 211 -18.67 6.48 14.41
N LEU A 212 -18.68 7.73 13.93
CA LEU A 212 -19.59 8.80 14.35
C LEU A 212 -21.00 8.56 13.77
#